data_AF-A0A446AQL6-F1
#
_entry.id   AF-A0A446AQL6-F1
#
_cell.length_a   1.000
_cell.length_b   1.000
_cell.length_c   1.000
_cell.angle_alpha   90.00
_cell.angle_beta   90.00
_cell.angle_gamma   90.00
#
_symmetry.space_group_name_H-M   'P 1'
#
loop_
_entity.id
_entity.type
_entity.pdbx_description
1 polymer ?
#
loop_
_entity_poly.entity_id
_entity_poly.type
_entity_poly.pdbx_seq_one_letter_code
_entity_poly.pdbx_strand_id
1 'polypeptide(L)'
;MTPLKGCVQVAIASWLAYFTSWAFSSKPDADLVIKALDMAYEQRGRPQNVLFHSDQGSQYSSRSFRQRLWRYRFKQSMSRRGNCHDNAPMERLFRSLKTEWVPTVGYMSASLAQQDIGRFLMQRYNWQRPHQFNSGLAPAVAEEKLNAVSGIS
;
A
#
# COMPACT_ATOMS: atom_id res chain seq x y z
N MET A 1 -23.60 -8.23 -17.72
CA MET A 1 -22.20 -8.32 -17.23
C MET A 1 -22.08 -7.39 -16.04
N THR A 2 -21.92 -7.95 -14.85
CA THR A 2 -21.89 -7.17 -13.60
C THR A 2 -20.48 -6.63 -13.37
N PRO A 3 -20.28 -5.34 -13.08
CA PRO A 3 -18.99 -4.85 -12.65
C PRO A 3 -18.48 -5.63 -11.45
N LEU A 4 -17.16 -5.81 -11.32
CA LEU A 4 -16.52 -6.41 -10.15
C LEU A 4 -16.92 -5.68 -8.86
N LYS A 5 -18.01 -6.11 -8.24
CA LYS A 5 -18.35 -5.85 -6.85
C LYS A 5 -17.78 -7.01 -6.05
N GLY A 6 -16.66 -6.81 -5.36
CA GLY A 6 -16.13 -7.85 -4.45
C GLY A 6 -14.62 -8.03 -4.41
N CYS A 7 -13.84 -7.22 -5.13
CA CYS A 7 -12.38 -7.32 -5.03
C CYS A 7 -11.85 -6.40 -3.93
N VAL A 8 -10.96 -6.94 -3.11
CA VAL A 8 -10.26 -6.24 -2.04
C VAL A 8 -8.82 -5.98 -2.47
N GLN A 9 -8.35 -4.78 -2.14
CA GLN A 9 -7.01 -4.31 -2.43
C GLN A 9 -6.31 -3.98 -1.13
N VAL A 10 -5.04 -4.34 -1.05
CA VAL A 10 -4.11 -3.91 0.00
C VAL A 10 -2.94 -3.24 -0.69
N ALA A 11 -2.48 -2.15 -0.10
CA ALA A 11 -1.36 -1.36 -0.56
C ALA A 11 -0.41 -1.12 0.62
N ILE A 12 0.88 -1.23 0.37
CA ILE A 12 1.93 -0.89 1.32
C ILE A 12 2.68 0.31 0.75
N ALA A 13 2.93 1.31 1.59
CA ALA A 13 3.67 2.50 1.24
C ALA A 13 4.74 2.79 2.30
N SER A 14 5.82 3.46 1.89
CA SER A 14 6.80 4.03 2.80
C SER A 14 6.22 5.28 3.48
N TRP A 15 6.97 5.80 4.45
CA TRP A 15 6.57 6.99 5.20
C TRP A 15 6.38 8.24 4.33
N LEU A 16 7.09 8.33 3.20
CA LEU A 16 6.92 9.40 2.21
C LEU A 16 5.69 9.23 1.32
N ALA A 17 4.78 8.33 1.71
CA ALA A 17 3.65 7.87 0.92
C ALA A 17 4.05 7.25 -0.42
N TYR A 18 5.32 6.84 -0.60
CA TYR A 18 5.73 6.11 -1.79
C TYR A 18 5.21 4.70 -1.72
N PHE A 19 4.36 4.36 -2.67
CA PHE A 19 3.75 3.05 -2.72
C PHE A 19 4.78 2.02 -3.19
N THR A 20 5.02 1.00 -2.37
CA THR A 20 6.00 -0.04 -2.65
C THR A 20 5.39 -1.25 -3.31
N SER A 21 4.25 -1.71 -2.79
CA SER A 21 3.65 -2.97 -3.24
C SER A 21 2.15 -2.99 -3.01
N TRP A 22 1.49 -3.94 -3.65
CA TRP A 22 0.08 -4.19 -3.47
C TRP A 22 -0.30 -5.60 -3.85
N ALA A 23 -1.49 -5.98 -3.40
CA ALA A 23 -2.11 -7.22 -3.79
C ALA A 23 -3.62 -7.04 -4.00
N PHE A 24 -4.19 -7.98 -4.74
CA PHE A 24 -5.60 -8.03 -5.11
C PHE A 24 -6.15 -9.43 -4.84
N SER A 25 -7.33 -9.51 -4.22
CA SER A 25 -8.04 -10.77 -3.96
C SER A 25 -9.55 -10.56 -3.97
N SER A 26 -10.32 -11.63 -3.99
CA SER A 26 -11.78 -11.61 -3.78
C SER A 26 -12.17 -11.52 -2.30
N LYS A 27 -11.21 -11.62 -1.37
CA LYS A 27 -11.47 -11.61 0.09
C LYS A 27 -10.46 -10.73 0.85
N PRO A 28 -10.90 -10.02 1.91
CA PRO A 28 -10.04 -9.26 2.81
C PRO A 28 -9.46 -10.18 3.89
N ASP A 29 -8.48 -11.02 3.54
CA ASP A 29 -7.89 -11.98 4.48
C ASP A 29 -6.40 -11.72 4.79
N ALA A 30 -5.86 -12.51 5.71
CA ALA A 30 -4.45 -12.42 6.11
C ALA A 30 -3.50 -12.75 4.95
N ASP A 31 -3.89 -13.65 4.04
CA ASP A 31 -3.05 -14.05 2.92
C ASP A 31 -2.87 -12.91 1.92
N LEU A 32 -3.91 -12.10 1.72
CA LEU A 32 -3.82 -10.88 0.89
C LEU A 32 -2.79 -9.89 1.44
N VAL A 33 -2.81 -9.58 2.74
CA VAL A 33 -1.85 -8.65 3.35
C VAL A 33 -0.44 -9.23 3.41
N ILE A 34 -0.30 -10.54 3.62
CA ILE A 34 1.00 -11.23 3.57
C ILE A 34 1.58 -11.16 2.16
N LYS A 35 0.77 -11.39 1.12
CA LYS A 35 1.23 -11.31 -0.27
C LYS A 35 1.78 -9.93 -0.62
N ALA A 36 1.10 -8.86 -0.21
CA ALA A 36 1.61 -7.51 -0.37
C ALA A 36 2.92 -7.32 0.40
N LEU A 37 2.98 -7.75 1.67
CA LEU A 37 4.19 -7.64 2.50
C LEU A 37 5.39 -8.35 1.89
N ASP A 38 5.20 -9.56 1.37
CA ASP A 38 6.25 -10.36 0.72
C ASP A 38 6.80 -9.63 -0.51
N MET A 39 5.93 -9.05 -1.33
CA MET A 39 6.34 -8.26 -2.49
C MET A 39 7.15 -7.04 -2.09
N ALA A 40 6.69 -6.26 -1.10
CA ALA A 40 7.44 -5.12 -0.58
C ALA A 40 8.80 -5.51 -0.02
N TYR A 41 8.86 -6.62 0.73
CA TYR A 41 10.09 -7.11 1.34
C TYR A 41 11.15 -7.46 0.28
N GLU A 42 10.77 -8.21 -0.75
CA GLU A 42 11.68 -8.57 -1.84
C GLU A 42 12.10 -7.36 -2.67
N GLN A 43 11.15 -6.49 -3.04
CA GLN A 43 11.43 -5.29 -3.85
C GLN A 43 12.34 -4.27 -3.15
N ARG A 44 12.33 -4.24 -1.81
CA ARG A 44 13.19 -3.36 -1.00
C ARG A 44 14.52 -3.99 -0.62
N GLY A 45 14.90 -5.12 -1.23
CA GLY A 45 16.19 -5.76 -0.94
C GLY A 45 16.24 -6.41 0.44
N ARG A 46 15.10 -6.94 0.92
CA ARG A 46 14.99 -7.71 2.17
C ARG A 46 15.49 -6.96 3.41
N PRO A 47 14.94 -5.76 3.69
CA PRO A 47 15.39 -4.92 4.79
C PRO A 47 15.16 -5.61 6.14
N GLN A 48 15.86 -5.17 7.17
CA GLN A 48 15.67 -5.63 8.56
C GLN A 48 15.37 -4.45 9.47
N ASN A 49 14.81 -4.72 10.66
CA ASN A 49 14.49 -3.70 11.67
C ASN A 49 13.49 -2.63 11.18
N VAL A 50 12.63 -2.97 10.23
CA VAL A 50 11.57 -2.09 9.73
C VAL A 50 10.42 -2.02 10.73
N LEU A 51 9.91 -0.81 10.96
CA LEU A 51 8.65 -0.60 11.67
C LEU A 51 7.48 -0.74 10.69
N PHE A 52 6.67 -1.79 10.82
CA PHE A 52 5.45 -1.96 10.04
C PHE A 52 4.26 -1.36 10.80
N HIS A 53 3.65 -0.31 10.25
CA HIS A 53 2.50 0.34 10.85
C HIS A 53 1.19 -0.04 10.14
N SER A 54 0.15 -0.40 10.90
CA SER A 54 -1.17 -0.75 10.36
C SER A 54 -2.31 -0.28 11.27
N ASP A 55 -3.56 -0.38 10.79
CA ASP A 55 -4.73 -0.35 11.67
C ASP A 55 -4.85 -1.67 12.48
N GLN A 56 -5.90 -1.75 13.31
CA GLN A 56 -6.22 -2.92 14.15
C GLN A 56 -7.07 -3.98 13.43
N GLY A 57 -7.09 -3.99 12.09
CA GLY A 57 -7.83 -4.97 11.30
C GLY A 57 -7.46 -6.42 11.65
N SER A 58 -8.46 -7.31 11.57
CA SER A 58 -8.30 -8.73 11.91
C SER A 58 -7.18 -9.42 11.12
N GLN A 59 -6.97 -9.01 9.86
CA GLN A 59 -5.90 -9.48 9.00
C GLN A 59 -4.49 -9.16 9.56
N TYR A 60 -4.30 -7.99 10.18
CA TYR A 60 -3.02 -7.55 10.73
C TYR A 60 -2.75 -8.09 12.15
N SER A 61 -3.79 -8.48 12.88
CA SER A 61 -3.68 -9.15 14.19
C SER A 61 -3.59 -10.68 14.08
N SER A 62 -3.82 -11.24 12.88
CA SER A 62 -3.77 -12.68 12.61
C SER A 62 -2.42 -13.31 13.00
N ARG A 63 -2.46 -14.59 13.36
CA ARG A 63 -1.25 -15.35 13.73
C ARG A 63 -0.27 -15.44 12.55
N SER A 64 -0.77 -15.72 11.35
CA SER A 64 0.04 -15.87 10.14
C SER A 64 0.78 -14.57 9.80
N PHE A 65 0.10 -13.42 9.89
CA PHE A 65 0.71 -12.13 9.62
C PHE A 65 1.80 -11.78 10.65
N ARG A 66 1.52 -11.97 11.94
CA ARG A 66 2.52 -11.75 13.01
C ARG A 66 3.75 -12.65 12.85
N GLN A 67 3.54 -13.93 12.48
CA GLN A 67 4.63 -14.85 12.19
C GLN A 67 5.47 -14.39 10.99
N ARG A 68 4.82 -13.83 9.96
CA ARG A 68 5.53 -13.29 8.80
C ARG A 68 6.40 -12.09 9.17
N LEU A 69 5.87 -11.13 9.92
CA LEU A 69 6.66 -9.99 10.42
C LEU A 69 7.85 -10.43 11.28
N TRP A 70 7.66 -11.43 12.14
CA TRP A 70 8.73 -11.98 12.96
C TRP A 70 9.86 -12.58 12.11
N ARG A 71 9.53 -13.35 11.05
CA ARG A 71 10.53 -13.91 10.12
C ARG A 71 11.35 -12.83 9.42
N TYR A 72 10.74 -11.68 9.10
CA TYR A 72 11.41 -10.54 8.48
C TYR A 72 12.10 -9.60 9.49
N ARG A 73 12.01 -9.91 10.80
CA ARG A 73 12.54 -9.07 11.88
C ARG A 73 11.94 -7.66 11.87
N PHE A 74 10.66 -7.56 11.51
CA PHE A 74 9.93 -6.30 11.52
C PHE A 74 9.27 -6.09 12.89
N LYS A 75 9.26 -4.83 13.35
CA LYS A 75 8.51 -4.42 14.54
C LYS A 75 7.12 -3.98 14.10
N GLN A 76 6.08 -4.58 14.67
CA GLN A 76 4.70 -4.15 14.40
C GLN A 76 4.35 -2.94 15.28
N SER A 77 3.67 -1.96 14.69
CA SER A 77 2.97 -0.87 15.36
C SER A 77 1.54 -0.82 14.84
N MET A 78 0.56 -0.70 15.72
CA MET A 78 -0.84 -0.59 15.32
C MET A 78 -1.44 0.70 15.86
N SER A 79 -2.28 1.36 15.06
CA SER A 79 -2.99 2.56 15.49
C SER A 79 -3.87 2.30 16.71
N ARG A 80 -4.12 3.35 17.49
CA ARG A 80 -5.09 3.28 18.60
C ARG A 80 -6.50 3.18 18.02
N ARG A 81 -7.36 2.41 18.69
CA ARG A 81 -8.78 2.33 18.32
C ARG A 81 -9.40 3.74 18.36
N GLY A 82 -10.00 4.16 17.25
CA GLY A 82 -10.59 5.49 17.10
C GLY A 82 -9.64 6.59 16.61
N ASN A 83 -8.37 6.30 16.34
CA ASN A 83 -7.45 7.27 15.73
C ASN A 83 -7.46 7.14 14.20
N CYS A 84 -8.33 7.88 13.52
CA CYS A 84 -8.43 7.87 12.05
C CYS A 84 -7.23 8.52 11.36
N HIS A 85 -6.47 9.38 12.05
CA HIS A 85 -5.35 10.11 11.46
C HIS A 85 -4.20 9.20 11.02
N ASP A 86 -3.96 8.11 11.76
CA ASP A 86 -2.89 7.16 11.47
C ASP A 86 -3.12 6.42 10.13
N ASN A 87 -4.39 6.19 9.76
CA ASN A 87 -4.77 5.53 8.51
C ASN A 87 -5.14 6.52 7.39
N ALA A 88 -5.23 7.82 7.69
CA ALA A 88 -5.64 8.85 6.74
C ALA A 88 -4.83 8.87 5.43
N PRO A 89 -3.51 8.59 5.39
CA PRO A 89 -2.77 8.51 4.14
C PRO A 89 -3.30 7.41 3.20
N MET A 90 -3.54 6.21 3.74
CA MET A 90 -4.07 5.08 2.98
C MET A 90 -5.52 5.32 2.56
N GLU A 91 -6.35 5.87 3.44
CA GLU A 91 -7.73 6.23 3.10
C GLU A 91 -7.79 7.27 1.98
N ARG A 92 -6.90 8.26 1.99
CA ARG A 92 -6.81 9.27 0.93
C ARG A 92 -6.37 8.66 -0.40
N LEU A 93 -5.40 7.75 -0.39
CA LEU A 93 -4.97 7.01 -1.57
C LEU A 93 -6.15 6.25 -2.19
N PHE A 94 -6.86 5.44 -1.38
CA PHE A 94 -7.97 4.64 -1.89
C PHE A 94 -9.17 5.47 -2.30
N ARG A 95 -9.41 6.62 -1.65
CA ARG A 95 -10.43 7.58 -2.07
C ARG A 95 -10.13 8.08 -3.48
N SER A 96 -8.92 8.60 -3.71
CA SER A 96 -8.53 9.12 -5.03
C SER A 96 -8.56 8.05 -6.11
N LEU A 97 -8.10 6.83 -5.82
CA LEU A 97 -8.23 5.72 -6.77
C LEU A 97 -9.69 5.53 -7.22
N LYS A 98 -10.62 5.49 -6.26
CA LYS A 98 -12.05 5.26 -6.53
C LYS A 98 -12.73 6.42 -7.24
N THR A 99 -12.36 7.67 -6.93
CA THR A 99 -13.03 8.85 -7.47
C THR A 99 -12.43 9.36 -8.77
N GLU A 100 -11.13 9.17 -8.98
CA GLU A 100 -10.39 9.78 -10.10
C GLU A 100 -10.02 8.77 -11.20
N TRP A 101 -9.92 7.47 -10.87
CA TRP A 101 -9.36 6.47 -11.80
C TRP A 101 -10.29 5.31 -12.12
N VAL A 102 -10.94 4.74 -11.10
CA VAL A 102 -11.82 3.59 -11.30
C VAL A 102 -13.07 4.01 -12.10
N PRO A 103 -13.39 3.33 -13.22
CA PRO A 103 -14.58 3.64 -14.00
C PRO A 103 -15.86 3.49 -13.17
N THR A 104 -16.82 4.39 -13.37
CA THR A 104 -18.13 4.34 -12.69
C THR A 104 -18.90 3.04 -12.98
N VAL A 105 -18.72 2.49 -14.18
CA VAL A 105 -19.28 1.21 -14.61
C VAL A 105 -18.45 0.00 -14.18
N GLY A 106 -17.34 0.21 -13.46
CA GLY A 106 -16.37 -0.79 -13.02
C GLY A 106 -15.60 -1.48 -14.15
N TYR A 107 -14.95 -2.60 -13.83
CA TYR A 107 -14.12 -3.36 -14.77
C TYR A 107 -14.81 -4.64 -15.25
N MET A 108 -14.52 -5.04 -16.49
CA MET A 108 -15.05 -6.25 -17.13
C MET A 108 -14.40 -7.55 -16.63
N SER A 109 -13.16 -7.49 -16.14
CA SER A 109 -12.44 -8.65 -15.62
C SER A 109 -11.46 -8.25 -14.51
N ALA A 110 -11.14 -9.20 -13.63
CA ALA A 110 -10.18 -8.98 -12.55
C ALA A 110 -8.78 -8.63 -13.10
N SER A 111 -8.39 -9.24 -14.22
CA SER A 111 -7.12 -8.94 -14.90
C SER A 111 -7.07 -7.49 -15.38
N LEU A 112 -8.16 -6.99 -15.98
CA LEU A 112 -8.23 -5.60 -16.43
C LEU A 112 -8.16 -4.62 -15.25
N ALA A 113 -8.92 -4.92 -14.19
CA ALA A 113 -8.86 -4.15 -12.94
C ALA A 113 -7.43 -4.12 -12.38
N GLN A 114 -6.77 -5.27 -12.30
CA GLN A 114 -5.41 -5.39 -11.80
C GLN A 114 -4.43 -4.55 -12.65
N GLN A 115 -4.49 -4.65 -13.97
CA GLN A 115 -3.59 -3.88 -14.83
C GLN A 115 -3.80 -2.36 -14.67
N ASP A 116 -5.05 -1.91 -14.69
CA ASP A 116 -5.38 -0.49 -14.66
C ASP A 116 -5.12 0.15 -13.30
N ILE A 117 -5.48 -0.53 -12.20
CA ILE A 117 -5.19 -0.06 -10.84
C ILE A 117 -3.68 -0.08 -10.58
N GLY A 118 -2.97 -1.11 -11.08
CA GLY A 118 -1.51 -1.14 -11.02
C GLY A 118 -0.89 0.07 -11.73
N ARG A 119 -1.44 0.46 -12.89
CA ARG A 119 -1.00 1.66 -13.62
C ARG A 119 -1.22 2.94 -12.80
N PHE A 120 -2.37 3.09 -12.16
CA PHE A 120 -2.62 4.22 -11.27
C PHE A 120 -1.58 4.30 -10.16
N LEU A 121 -1.39 3.21 -9.42
CA LEU A 121 -0.52 3.20 -8.23
C LEU A 121 0.95 3.42 -8.62
N MET A 122 1.42 2.71 -9.64
CA MET A 122 2.84 2.70 -10.02
C MET A 122 3.26 3.90 -10.87
N GLN A 123 2.36 4.46 -11.69
CA GLN A 123 2.72 5.56 -12.59
C GLN A 123 2.12 6.88 -12.10
N ARG A 124 0.80 6.96 -11.96
CA ARG A 124 0.12 8.22 -11.67
C ARG A 124 0.38 8.69 -10.24
N TYR A 125 0.19 7.80 -9.26
CA TYR A 125 0.30 8.13 -7.86
C TYR A 125 1.76 8.37 -7.46
N ASN A 126 2.66 7.40 -7.71
CA ASN A 126 4.05 7.52 -7.31
C ASN A 126 4.83 8.64 -8.01
N TRP A 127 4.63 8.86 -9.31
CA TRP A 127 5.49 9.77 -10.09
C TRP A 127 4.88 11.12 -10.43
N GLN A 128 3.55 11.24 -10.42
CA GLN A 128 2.88 12.43 -10.95
C GLN A 128 2.01 13.14 -9.92
N ARG A 129 1.64 12.50 -8.81
CA ARG A 129 0.72 13.09 -7.85
C ARG A 129 1.50 13.96 -6.85
N PRO A 130 1.20 15.26 -6.71
CA PRO A 130 1.83 16.08 -5.70
C PRO A 130 1.27 15.78 -4.31
N HIS A 131 2.14 15.72 -3.30
CA HIS A 131 1.76 15.50 -1.91
C HIS A 131 2.18 16.69 -1.03
N GLN A 132 1.22 17.29 -0.31
CA GLN A 132 1.50 18.40 0.61
C GLN A 132 2.55 18.04 1.67
N PHE A 133 2.49 16.80 2.17
CA PHE A 133 3.46 16.25 3.12
C PHE A 133 4.90 16.22 2.55
N ASN A 134 5.03 16.09 1.24
CA ASN A 134 6.31 16.07 0.53
C ASN A 134 6.63 17.43 -0.11
N SER A 135 6.12 18.54 0.46
CA SER A 135 6.30 19.89 -0.08
C SER A 135 5.85 20.05 -1.54
N GLY A 136 4.80 19.32 -1.94
CA GLY A 136 4.26 19.31 -3.29
C GLY A 136 4.95 18.34 -4.25
N LEU A 137 5.98 17.62 -3.82
CA LEU A 137 6.66 16.62 -4.65
C LEU A 137 5.83 15.33 -4.75
N ALA A 138 6.05 14.60 -5.85
CA ALA A 138 5.54 13.25 -5.99
C ALA A 138 6.30 12.28 -5.07
N PRO A 139 5.64 11.21 -4.57
CA PRO A 139 6.25 10.29 -3.63
C PRO A 139 7.59 9.70 -4.11
N ALA A 140 7.71 9.34 -5.38
CA ALA A 140 8.95 8.78 -5.93
C ALA A 140 10.09 9.81 -5.90
N VAL A 141 9.81 11.05 -6.31
CA VAL A 141 10.79 12.15 -6.31
C VAL A 141 11.23 12.49 -4.88
N ALA A 142 10.32 12.47 -3.93
CA ALA A 142 10.64 12.69 -2.52
C ALA A 142 11.55 11.59 -1.97
N GLU A 143 11.27 10.33 -2.34
CA GLU A 143 12.06 9.17 -1.92
C GLU A 143 13.46 9.15 -2.53
N GLU A 144 13.60 9.44 -3.83
CA GLU A 144 14.90 9.56 -4.50
C GLU A 144 15.79 10.62 -3.84
N LYS A 145 15.21 11.78 -3.50
CA LYS A 145 15.93 12.83 -2.77
C LYS A 145 16.38 12.36 -1.40
N LEU A 146 15.55 11.63 -0.66
CA LEU A 146 15.93 11.10 0.65
C LEU A 146 17.06 10.07 0.53
N ASN A 147 16.99 9.17 -0.44
CA ASN A 147 18.01 8.15 -0.67
C ASN A 147 19.37 8.79 -1.03
N ALA A 148 19.36 9.81 -1.88
CA ALA A 148 20.56 10.56 -2.26
C ALA A 148 21.24 11.25 -1.05
N VAL A 149 20.44 11.72 -0.08
CA VAL A 149 20.97 12.38 1.13
C VAL A 149 21.39 11.39 2.21
N SER A 150 20.73 10.23 2.29
CA SER A 150 20.99 9.21 3.32
C SER A 150 22.06 8.19 2.95
N GLY A 151 22.48 8.13 1.68
CA GLY A 151 23.45 7.13 1.20
C GLY A 151 22.90 5.70 1.20
N ILE A 152 21.58 5.53 1.36
CA ILE A 152 20.88 4.25 1.32
C ILE A 152 20.60 3.95 -0.16
N SER A 153 21.42 3.08 -0.79
CA SER A 153 21.15 2.42 -2.07
C SER A 153 20.52 1.05 -1.86
#